data_AF-A0A0J7Y6Q5-F1
#
_entry.id   AF-A0A0J7Y6Q5-F1
#
_cell.length_a   1.000
_cell.length_b   1.000
_cell.length_c   1.000
_cell.angle_alpha   90.00
_cell.angle_beta   90.00
_cell.angle_gamma   90.00
#
_symmetry.space_group_name_H-M   'P 1'
#
loop_
_entity.id
_entity.type
_entity.pdbx_description
1 polymer ?
#
loop_
_entity_poly.entity_id
_entity_poly.type
_entity_poly.pdbx_seq_one_letter_code
_entity_poly.pdbx_strand_id
1 'polypeptide(L)' 'MATFHEKFPGGHFEIGGVSTHHNVSLLLWVIIQADGTEFARGGDQITVGRDGKISKIITFAPFATDPG' A
#
# COMPACT_ATOMS: atom_id res chain seq x y z
N MET A 1 3.83 11.87 5.24
CA MET A 1 3.86 11.00 6.44
C MET A 1 3.08 11.57 7.62
N ALA A 2 3.13 12.88 7.91
CA ALA A 2 2.39 13.48 9.03
C ALA A 2 0.87 13.17 9.01
N THR A 3 0.20 13.39 7.88
CA THR A 3 -1.27 13.23 7.77
C THR A 3 -1.77 11.80 8.01
N PHE A 4 -0.98 10.76 7.68
CA PHE A 4 -1.38 9.38 7.94
C PHE A 4 -1.37 9.09 9.44
N HIS A 5 -0.28 9.41 10.13
CA HIS A 5 -0.16 9.15 11.57
C HIS A 5 -1.07 10.06 12.41
N GLU A 6 -1.44 11.24 11.90
CA GLU A 6 -2.49 12.09 12.50
C GLU A 6 -3.88 11.44 12.36
N LYS A 7 -4.21 10.88 11.19
CA LYS A 7 -5.51 10.25 10.93
C LYS A 7 -5.63 8.84 11.53
N PHE A 8 -4.53 8.10 11.60
CA PHE A 8 -4.43 6.76 12.16
C PHE A 8 -3.31 6.71 13.21
N PRO A 9 -3.50 7.33 14.39
CA PRO A 9 -2.51 7.26 15.47
C PRO A 9 -2.25 5.80 15.85
N GLY A 10 -0.99 5.38 15.83
CA GLY A 10 -0.59 3.99 16.07
C GLY A 10 -0.95 2.98 14.96
N GLY A 11 -1.63 3.44 13.90
CA GLY A 11 -1.89 2.63 12.72
C GLY A 11 -0.64 2.47 11.85
N HIS A 12 -0.61 1.40 11.07
CA HIS A 12 0.51 1.08 10.18
C HIS A 12 0.03 0.32 8.94
N PHE A 13 0.93 0.14 7.98
CA PHE A 13 0.70 -0.70 6.83
C PHE A 13 1.33 -2.08 7.06
N GLU A 14 0.57 -3.13 6.78
CA GLU A 14 1.11 -4.46 6.55
C GLU A 14 1.24 -4.73 5.06
N ILE A 15 2.33 -5.37 4.68
CA ILE A 15 2.61 -5.74 3.29
C ILE A 15 2.01 -7.12 3.03
N GLY A 16 1.16 -7.19 2.00
CA GLY A 16 0.65 -8.45 1.48
C GLY A 16 1.58 -9.04 0.43
N GLY A 17 1.03 -9.32 -0.75
CA GLY A 17 1.80 -9.82 -1.88
C GLY A 17 2.61 -8.74 -2.60
N VAL A 18 3.75 -9.15 -3.16
CA VAL A 18 4.54 -8.35 -4.11
C VAL A 18 4.76 -9.17 -5.37
N SER A 19 4.45 -8.58 -6.53
CA SER A 19 4.75 -9.15 -7.84
C SER A 19 5.57 -8.16 -8.63
N THR A 20 6.71 -8.59 -9.16
CA THR A 20 7.66 -7.71 -9.84
C THR A 20 7.94 -8.23 -11.25
N HIS A 21 7.88 -7.32 -12.22
CA HIS A 21 8.32 -7.57 -13.58
C HIS A 21 9.07 -6.37 -14.13
N HIS A 22 10.31 -6.60 -14.58
CA HIS A 22 11.26 -5.55 -14.94
C HIS A 22 11.39 -4.49 -13.83
N ASN A 23 11.16 -3.22 -14.16
CA ASN A 23 11.29 -2.09 -13.25
C ASN A 23 9.94 -1.68 -12.62
N VAL A 24 8.94 -2.56 -12.67
CA VAL A 24 7.60 -2.32 -12.13
C VAL A 24 7.30 -3.39 -11.08
N SER A 25 6.79 -2.96 -9.93
CA SER A 25 6.27 -3.84 -8.88
C SER A 25 4.81 -3.50 -8.59
N LEU A 26 3.99 -4.52 -8.43
CA LEU A 26 2.66 -4.46 -7.85
C LEU A 26 2.75 -4.89 -6.39
N LEU A 27 2.37 -3.98 -5.51
CA LEU A 27 2.38 -4.16 -4.06
C LEU A 27 0.94 -4.21 -3.56
N LEU A 28 0.62 -5.21 -2.74
CA LEU A 28 -0.62 -5.24 -1.95
C LEU A 28 -0.32 -4.79 -0.52
N TRP A 29 -1.23 -4.05 0.08
CA TRP A 29 -1.12 -3.55 1.45
C TRP A 29 -2.44 -3.64 2.21
N VAL A 30 -2.34 -3.63 3.55
CA VAL A 30 -3.46 -3.51 4.48
C VAL A 30 -3.15 -2.37 5.45
N ILE A 31 -4.12 -1.49 5.72
CA ILE A 31 -4.03 -0.51 6.82
C ILE A 31 -4.57 -1.18 8.07
N ILE A 32 -3.72 -1.31 9.08
CA ILE A 32 -4.04 -1.83 10.40
C ILE A 32 -4.15 -0.67 11.38
N GLN A 33 -5.24 -0.62 12.15
CA GLN A 33 -5.45 0.37 13.21
C GLN A 33 -4.66 -0.01 14.48
N ALA A 34 -4.55 0.91 15.44
CA ALA A 34 -3.79 0.68 16.67
C ALA A 34 -4.30 -0.49 17.53
N ASP A 35 -5.59 -0.83 17.40
CA ASP A 35 -6.21 -1.98 18.09
C ASP A 35 -6.06 -3.30 17.32
N GLY A 36 -5.36 -3.29 16.18
CA GLY A 36 -5.13 -4.45 15.34
C GLY A 36 -6.24 -4.72 14.32
N THR A 37 -7.29 -3.90 14.26
CA THR A 37 -8.36 -4.08 13.25
C THR A 37 -7.93 -3.62 11.87
N GLU A 38 -8.42 -4.31 10.83
CA GLU A 38 -8.18 -3.91 9.44
C GLU A 38 -9.12 -2.77 9.04
N PHE A 39 -8.55 -1.66 8.59
CA PHE A 39 -9.32 -0.52 8.10
C PHE A 39 -9.60 -0.62 6.60
N ALA A 40 -8.57 -0.98 5.81
CA ALA A 40 -8.69 -1.07 4.36
C ALA A 40 -7.59 -1.95 3.76
N ARG A 41 -7.89 -2.54 2.61
CA ARG A 41 -6.92 -3.26 1.77
C ARG A 41 -6.80 -2.56 0.42
N GLY A 42 -5.62 -2.59 -0.17
CA GLY A 42 -5.40 -1.97 -1.47
C GLY A 42 -4.10 -2.41 -2.09
N GLY A 43 -3.71 -1.69 -3.14
CA GLY A 43 -2.42 -1.90 -3.77
C GLY A 43 -1.94 -0.70 -4.55
N ASP A 44 -0.66 -0.73 -4.86
CA ASP A 44 0.05 0.27 -5.62
C ASP A 44 0.86 -0.38 -6.73
N GLN A 45 0.98 0.33 -7.87
CA GLN A 45 2.01 0.07 -8.84
C GLN A 45 3.19 1.03 -8.60
N ILE A 46 4.38 0.48 -8.40
CA ILE A 46 5.60 1.23 -8.14
C ILE A 46 6.55 1.02 -9.33
N THR A 47 7.01 2.11 -9.94
CA THR A 47 8.05 2.08 -10.97
C THR A 47 9.38 2.53 -10.37
N VAL A 48 10.43 1.76 -10.62
CA VAL A 48 11.80 2.06 -10.21
C VAL A 48 12.58 2.58 -11.43
N GLY A 49 13.28 3.70 -11.24
CA GLY A 49 14.18 4.29 -12.22
C GLY A 49 15.46 3.48 -12.37
N ARG A 50 16.25 3.81 -13.41
CA ARG A 50 17.55 3.15 -13.66
C ARG A 50 18.57 3.41 -12.54
N ASP A 51 18.38 4.46 -11.75
CA ASP A 51 19.19 4.81 -10.59
C ASP A 51 18.75 4.06 -9.31
N GLY A 52 17.81 3.12 -9.43
CA GLY A 52 17.30 2.34 -8.30
C GLY A 52 16.30 3.09 -7.41
N LYS A 53 15.89 4.30 -7.77
CA LYS A 53 14.93 5.10 -6.99
C LYS A 53 13.51 4.92 -7.50
N ILE A 54 12.52 5.08 -6.62
CA ILE A 54 11.12 5.14 -7.04
C ILE A 54 10.93 6.37 -7.93
N SER A 55 10.52 6.15 -9.18
CA SER A 55 10.26 7.22 -10.16
C SER A 55 8.77 7.51 -10.32
N LYS A 56 7.90 6.56 -9.97
CA LYS A 56 6.43 6.71 -10.03
C LYS A 56 5.74 5.77 -9.07
N ILE A 57 4.64 6.25 -8.46
CA ILE A 57 3.66 5.44 -7.74
C ILE A 57 2.29 5.73 -8.35
N ILE A 58 1.52 4.69 -8.64
CA ILE A 58 0.09 4.77 -8.98
C ILE A 58 -0.66 4.00 -7.91
N THR A 59 -1.55 4.68 -7.20
CA THR A 59 -2.40 4.07 -6.17
C THR A 59 -3.75 3.70 -6.75
N PHE A 60 -4.17 2.46 -6.49
CA PHE A 60 -5.51 2.00 -6.83
C PHE A 60 -6.46 2.28 -5.67
N ALA A 61 -7.76 2.42 -5.97
CA ALA A 61 -8.77 2.54 -4.92
C ALA A 61 -8.74 1.30 -4.02
N PRO A 62 -9.09 1.42 -2.72
CA PRO A 62 -9.20 0.28 -1.84
C PRO A 62 -10.08 -0.82 -2.45
N PHE A 63 -9.68 -2.07 -2.23
CA PHE A 63 -10.48 -3.21 -2.67
C PHE A 63 -11.83 -3.18 -1.97
N ALA A 64 -12.89 -3.55 -2.70
CA ALA A 64 -14.18 -3.77 -2.07
C ALA A 64 -14.03 -4.85 -1.00
N THR A 65 -14.61 -4.62 0.19
CA THR A 65 -14.76 -5.66 1.21
C THR A 65 -15.77 -6.67 0.68
N ASP A 66 -15.25 -7.78 0.14
CA ASP A 66 -15.96 -8.93 -0.46
C ASP A 66 -16.84 -8.62 -1.69
N PRO A 67 -16.60 -9.25 -2.86
CA PRO A 67 -17.69 -9.58 -3.76
C PRO A 67 -18.39 -10.78 -3.13
N GLY A 68 -19.45 -10.52 -2.36
CA GLY A 68 -20.26 -11.59 -1.74
C GLY A 68 -20.76 -12.66 -2.72
#